data_AF-U9TIL0-F1
#
_entry.id   AF-U9TIL0-F1
#
_cell.length_a   1.000
_cell.length_b   1.000
_cell.length_c   1.000
_cell.angle_alpha   90.00
_cell.angle_beta   90.00
_cell.angle_gamma   90.00
#
_symmetry.space_group_name_H-M   'P 1'
#
loop_
_entity.id
_entity.type
_entity.pdbx_description
1 polymer ?
#
loop_
_entity_poly.entity_id
_entity_poly.type
_entity_poly.pdbx_seq_one_letter_code
_entity_poly.pdbx_strand_id
1 'polypeptide(L)'
;MPPSIHWEEITKLISARLYTLGFDSVKAFPAQRYNEKLSTYSPLPTFSQTNSTLSILVGNTKHLWTEFLKYYSTEIFTNYTYEIPPSSNHCASSTTYSEDSDNEEYKKQNPLDYYTRISITKVIKEIILLKNLANLNYDIRYTFDLDKKKFVAFQILAENASFAYYNRICYLNVHKEFGPWIGLRAVITFDIEGPLNSLQLFPELKNPFPEGDENLERKIQEIYGTKDHNYHQQDNRMITDENKSDTKSEEIKEQWHKFVELRDIASGFMDKELLEKYRYSKDQIEYHYTNNIELLNRIVLNNKN
;
A
#
# COMPACT_ATOMS: atom_id res chain seq x y z
N MET A 1 11.65 24.56 25.14
CA MET A 1 11.67 24.12 23.73
C MET A 1 11.19 22.69 23.68
N PRO A 2 10.32 22.31 22.74
CA PRO A 2 9.97 20.90 22.57
C PRO A 2 11.25 20.09 22.30
N PRO A 3 11.37 18.85 22.80
CA PRO A 3 12.53 18.02 22.53
C PRO A 3 12.70 17.85 21.01
N SER A 4 13.86 18.21 20.48
CA SER A 4 14.15 18.01 19.06
C SER A 4 14.35 16.53 18.83
N ILE A 5 13.33 15.86 18.32
CA ILE A 5 13.42 14.46 17.94
C ILE A 5 13.98 14.37 16.52
N HIS A 6 15.02 13.55 16.36
CA HIS A 6 15.69 13.39 15.08
C HIS A 6 14.94 12.37 14.22
N TRP A 7 14.89 12.56 12.90
CA TRP A 7 14.04 11.75 12.03
C TRP A 7 14.39 10.25 12.05
N GLU A 8 15.66 9.87 12.21
CA GLU A 8 16.13 8.49 12.33
C GLU A 8 15.48 7.79 13.52
N GLU A 9 15.33 8.51 14.65
CA GLU A 9 14.73 7.95 15.85
C GLU A 9 13.25 7.62 15.63
N ILE A 10 12.48 8.56 15.08
CA ILE A 10 11.07 8.35 14.73
C ILE A 10 10.93 7.22 13.71
N THR A 11 11.75 7.24 12.66
CA THR A 11 11.69 6.25 11.59
C THR A 11 12.00 4.85 12.12
N LYS A 12 13.00 4.71 13.00
CA LYS A 12 13.35 3.44 13.63
C LYS A 12 12.23 2.92 14.54
N LEU A 13 11.60 3.80 15.33
CA LEU A 13 10.49 3.42 16.20
C LEU A 13 9.26 2.99 15.39
N ILE A 14 8.90 3.76 14.36
CA ILE A 14 7.81 3.43 13.45
C ILE A 14 8.10 2.08 12.78
N SER A 15 9.29 1.92 12.21
CA SER A 15 9.69 0.67 11.55
C SER A 15 9.61 -0.54 12.47
N ALA A 16 10.12 -0.44 13.70
CA ALA A 16 10.07 -1.55 14.65
C ALA A 16 8.64 -1.95 15.04
N ARG A 17 7.73 -0.98 15.24
CA ARG A 17 6.33 -1.23 15.59
C ARG A 17 5.50 -1.73 14.40
N LEU A 18 5.77 -1.20 13.21
CA LEU A 18 5.10 -1.61 11.98
C LEU A 18 5.52 -3.02 11.54
N TYR A 19 6.78 -3.41 11.80
CA TYR A 19 7.27 -4.75 11.48
C TYR A 19 6.47 -5.86 12.19
N THR A 20 6.07 -5.63 13.45
CA THR A 20 5.26 -6.61 14.21
C THR A 20 3.83 -6.74 13.67
N LEU A 21 3.41 -5.83 12.79
CA LEU A 21 2.10 -5.84 12.14
C LEU A 21 2.20 -6.22 10.65
N GLY A 22 3.38 -6.68 10.21
CA GLY A 22 3.58 -7.17 8.84
C GLY A 22 4.08 -6.12 7.84
N PHE A 23 4.28 -4.87 8.26
CA PHE A 23 4.82 -3.81 7.41
C PHE A 23 6.33 -3.70 7.64
N ASP A 24 7.09 -4.45 6.85
CA ASP A 24 8.54 -4.62 6.97
C ASP A 24 9.36 -3.71 6.05
N SER A 25 8.72 -2.91 5.21
CA SER A 25 9.38 -1.99 4.31
C SER A 25 9.08 -0.55 4.71
N VAL A 26 10.08 0.13 5.30
CA VAL A 26 9.95 1.51 5.76
C VAL A 26 11.13 2.34 5.26
N LYS A 27 10.85 3.45 4.57
CA LYS A 27 11.88 4.33 3.99
C LYS A 27 11.55 5.79 4.28
N ALA A 28 12.41 6.44 5.07
CA ALA A 28 12.37 7.89 5.25
C ALA A 28 12.95 8.61 4.04
N PHE A 29 12.35 9.74 3.67
CA PHE A 29 12.76 10.62 2.58
C PHE A 29 12.20 12.04 2.80
N PRO A 30 12.76 13.08 2.15
CA PRO A 30 12.20 14.43 2.24
C PRO A 30 11.00 14.58 1.30
N ALA A 31 9.87 15.10 1.80
CA ALA A 31 8.66 15.33 1.01
C ALA A 31 8.92 16.11 -0.30
N GLN A 32 9.84 17.09 -0.21
CA GLN A 32 10.29 17.94 -1.31
C GLN A 32 10.73 17.13 -2.52
N ARG A 33 11.39 15.99 -2.31
CA ARG A 33 11.90 15.15 -3.40
C ARG A 33 10.80 14.52 -4.26
N TYR A 34 9.65 14.22 -3.65
CA TYR A 34 8.47 13.82 -4.40
C TYR A 34 7.83 15.02 -5.07
N ASN A 35 7.66 16.13 -4.33
CA ASN A 35 6.99 17.33 -4.80
C ASN A 35 7.68 18.00 -6.00
N GLU A 36 9.02 18.02 -6.04
CA GLU A 36 9.83 18.60 -7.12
C GLU A 36 9.56 17.98 -8.50
N LYS A 37 9.10 16.73 -8.53
CA LYS A 37 8.83 15.99 -9.79
C LYS A 37 7.35 15.88 -10.12
N LEU A 38 6.48 16.55 -9.36
CA LEU A 38 5.03 16.52 -9.60
C LEU A 38 4.58 17.70 -10.46
N SER A 39 3.84 17.39 -11.52
CA SER A 39 3.10 18.38 -12.32
C SER A 39 1.59 18.31 -12.13
N THR A 40 1.05 17.17 -11.70
CA THR A 40 -0.38 16.85 -11.87
C THR A 40 -1.12 16.62 -10.56
N TYR A 41 -0.45 16.10 -9.53
CA TYR A 41 -1.09 15.67 -8.27
C TYR A 41 -0.79 16.62 -7.10
N SER A 42 -1.65 16.58 -6.08
CA SER A 42 -1.46 17.37 -4.87
C SER A 42 -0.14 17.01 -4.17
N PRO A 43 0.72 17.99 -3.84
CA PRO A 43 1.99 17.71 -3.18
C PRO A 43 1.76 17.09 -1.79
N LEU A 44 2.78 16.40 -1.29
CA LEU A 44 2.86 16.06 0.13
C LEU A 44 2.99 17.35 0.95
N PRO A 45 2.36 17.43 2.14
CA PRO A 45 2.44 18.63 2.97
C PRO A 45 3.87 18.83 3.47
N THR A 46 4.38 20.06 3.39
CA THR A 46 5.69 20.43 3.95
C THR A 46 5.58 21.12 5.31
N PHE A 47 4.36 21.45 5.75
CA PHE A 47 4.07 22.13 7.02
C PHE A 47 4.96 23.36 7.22
N SER A 48 5.70 23.43 8.34
CA SER A 48 6.63 24.52 8.65
C SER A 48 8.04 24.31 8.08
N GLN A 49 8.32 23.13 7.50
CA GLN A 49 9.62 22.76 6.98
C GLN A 49 9.79 23.26 5.53
N THR A 50 10.90 23.95 5.25
CA THR A 50 11.16 24.51 3.92
C THR A 50 12.02 23.58 3.06
N ASN A 51 13.09 23.03 3.63
CA ASN A 51 14.11 22.32 2.86
C ASN A 51 14.01 20.79 2.95
N SER A 52 13.58 20.25 4.09
CA SER A 52 13.44 18.81 4.28
C SER A 52 12.34 18.50 5.29
N THR A 53 11.17 18.12 4.79
CA THR A 53 10.06 17.63 5.63
C THR A 53 10.15 16.11 5.69
N LEU A 54 10.16 15.53 6.88
CA LEU A 54 10.18 14.09 7.05
C LEU A 54 8.92 13.45 6.46
N SER A 55 9.09 12.68 5.38
CA SER A 55 8.12 11.71 4.90
C SER A 55 8.66 10.28 5.08
N ILE A 56 7.76 9.34 5.36
CA ILE A 56 8.06 7.93 5.54
C ILE A 56 7.15 7.13 4.64
N LEU A 57 7.74 6.47 3.64
CA LEU A 57 7.05 5.47 2.82
C LEU A 57 6.94 4.17 3.62
N VAL A 58 5.75 3.62 3.67
CA VAL A 58 5.42 2.33 4.28
C VAL A 58 4.92 1.37 3.21
N GLY A 59 5.49 0.18 3.22
CA GLY A 59 5.07 -0.94 2.41
C GLY A 59 5.30 -2.26 3.13
N ASN A 60 5.16 -3.34 2.39
CA ASN A 60 5.35 -4.69 2.88
C ASN A 60 5.88 -5.63 1.80
N THR A 61 6.59 -6.66 2.21
CA THR A 61 6.83 -7.89 1.44
C THR A 61 5.73 -8.92 1.75
N LYS A 62 5.95 -10.20 1.43
CA LYS A 62 5.04 -11.29 1.83
C LYS A 62 4.81 -11.40 3.35
N HIS A 63 5.67 -10.78 4.17
CA HIS A 63 5.57 -10.74 5.63
C HIS A 63 4.20 -10.24 6.14
N LEU A 64 3.56 -9.31 5.42
CA LEU A 64 2.22 -8.80 5.79
C LEU A 64 1.16 -9.89 5.91
N TRP A 65 1.25 -10.90 5.04
CA TRP A 65 0.17 -11.86 4.87
C TRP A 65 -0.12 -12.63 6.15
N THR A 66 0.91 -13.08 6.85
CA THR A 66 0.77 -13.83 8.11
C THR A 66 0.11 -12.99 9.20
N GLU A 67 0.53 -11.74 9.38
CA GLU A 67 -0.04 -10.88 10.42
C GLU A 67 -1.46 -10.41 10.08
N PHE A 68 -1.73 -10.14 8.80
CA PHE A 68 -3.08 -9.85 8.33
C PHE A 68 -4.04 -11.02 8.56
N LEU A 69 -3.65 -12.25 8.23
CA LEU A 69 -4.49 -13.43 8.44
C LEU A 69 -4.77 -13.68 9.94
N LYS A 70 -3.78 -13.44 10.82
CA LYS A 70 -4.00 -13.52 12.27
C LYS A 70 -5.08 -12.53 12.72
N TYR A 71 -4.97 -11.26 12.32
CA TYR A 71 -5.99 -10.24 12.60
C TYR A 71 -7.36 -10.63 12.04
N TYR A 72 -7.41 -11.03 10.77
CA TYR A 72 -8.67 -11.36 10.12
C TYR A 72 -9.34 -12.57 10.76
N SER A 73 -8.55 -13.54 11.23
CA SER A 73 -9.06 -14.68 11.99
C SER A 73 -9.76 -14.26 13.27
N THR A 74 -9.17 -13.36 14.05
CA THR A 74 -9.79 -12.89 15.30
C THR A 74 -11.12 -12.17 15.07
N GLU A 75 -11.22 -11.40 13.98
CA GLU A 75 -12.45 -10.70 13.62
C GLU A 75 -13.59 -11.66 13.24
N ILE A 76 -13.32 -12.66 12.41
CA ILE A 76 -14.31 -13.68 12.03
C ILE A 76 -14.91 -14.36 13.26
N PHE A 77 -14.07 -14.81 14.19
CA PHE A 77 -14.57 -15.55 15.36
C PHE A 77 -15.29 -14.67 16.36
N THR A 78 -14.90 -13.39 16.46
CA THR A 78 -15.63 -12.43 17.28
C THR A 78 -17.07 -12.29 16.75
N ASN A 79 -17.27 -12.19 15.44
CA ASN A 79 -18.61 -12.10 14.85
C ASN A 79 -19.44 -13.39 15.05
N TYR A 80 -18.85 -14.58 14.92
CA TYR A 80 -19.56 -15.84 15.19
C TYR A 80 -20.00 -16.00 16.65
N THR A 81 -19.23 -15.46 17.61
CA THR A 81 -19.64 -15.53 19.03
C THR A 81 -20.85 -14.64 19.36
N TYR A 82 -21.13 -13.61 18.56
CA TYR A 82 -22.30 -12.75 18.73
C TYR A 82 -23.52 -13.21 17.93
N GLU A 83 -23.38 -14.15 16.99
CA GLU A 83 -24.49 -14.69 16.18
C GLU A 83 -25.28 -15.83 16.86
N ILE A 84 -24.97 -16.22 18.10
CA ILE A 84 -25.88 -17.08 18.89
C ILE A 84 -27.01 -16.17 19.42
N PRO A 85 -28.23 -16.23 18.89
CA PRO A 85 -29.29 -15.34 19.32
C PRO A 85 -29.74 -15.76 20.73
N PRO A 86 -29.81 -14.86 21.71
CA PRO A 86 -30.70 -15.09 22.84
C PRO A 86 -32.13 -15.04 22.28
N SER A 87 -32.87 -16.11 22.49
CA SER A 87 -34.31 -16.13 22.24
C SER A 87 -34.98 -15.08 23.14
N SER A 88 -35.23 -13.88 22.64
CA SER A 88 -36.26 -13.01 23.22
C SER A 88 -36.65 -11.89 22.27
N ASN A 89 -37.94 -11.87 21.96
CA ASN A 89 -38.71 -10.77 21.40
C ASN A 89 -38.30 -9.42 22.02
N HIS A 90 -38.04 -8.39 21.20
CA HIS A 90 -38.65 -7.06 21.38
C HIS A 90 -38.35 -6.09 20.23
N CYS A 91 -39.46 -5.52 19.73
CA CYS A 91 -39.70 -4.14 19.28
C CYS A 91 -38.60 -3.39 18.49
N ALA A 92 -38.90 -3.15 17.22
CA ALA A 92 -38.19 -2.23 16.34
C ALA A 92 -38.28 -0.78 16.85
N SER A 93 -37.13 -0.10 16.91
CA SER A 93 -37.10 1.36 16.86
C SER A 93 -35.83 1.88 16.18
N SER A 94 -36.07 2.70 15.15
CA SER A 94 -35.27 3.86 14.72
C SER A 94 -33.82 3.61 14.28
N THR A 95 -33.64 3.45 12.97
CA THR A 95 -32.36 3.53 12.26
C THR A 95 -31.88 4.99 12.20
N THR A 96 -30.98 5.35 13.10
CA THR A 96 -30.04 6.46 12.90
C THR A 96 -28.91 5.96 12.01
N TYR A 97 -28.80 6.49 10.79
CA TYR A 97 -27.59 6.35 9.95
C TYR A 97 -26.42 7.00 10.68
N SER A 98 -25.41 6.22 11.04
CA SER A 98 -24.24 6.62 11.84
C SER A 98 -22.96 6.25 11.11
N GLU A 99 -21.92 7.08 11.15
CA GLU A 99 -20.59 6.84 10.54
C GLU A 99 -19.99 5.45 10.85
N ASP A 100 -20.45 4.78 11.91
CA ASP A 100 -20.09 3.41 12.27
C ASP A 100 -20.56 2.35 11.25
N SER A 101 -21.69 2.54 10.55
CA SER A 101 -22.19 1.57 9.55
C SER A 101 -21.33 1.54 8.30
N ASP A 102 -20.93 2.71 7.82
CA ASP A 102 -20.12 2.86 6.60
C ASP A 102 -18.72 2.28 6.82
N ASN A 103 -18.21 2.35 8.05
CA ASN A 103 -16.92 1.80 8.42
C ASN A 103 -16.93 0.26 8.48
N GLU A 104 -18.01 -0.34 8.99
CA GLU A 104 -18.18 -1.80 9.02
C GLU A 104 -18.43 -2.39 7.64
N GLU A 105 -19.20 -1.71 6.79
CA GLU A 105 -19.39 -2.13 5.39
C GLU A 105 -18.06 -2.06 4.61
N TYR A 106 -17.33 -0.95 4.74
CA TYR A 106 -16.02 -0.80 4.11
C TYR A 106 -15.04 -1.89 4.57
N LYS A 107 -15.01 -2.20 5.87
CA LYS A 107 -14.19 -3.26 6.45
C LYS A 107 -14.52 -4.64 5.87
N LYS A 108 -15.80 -4.97 5.67
CA LYS A 108 -16.22 -6.25 5.07
C LYS A 108 -15.77 -6.37 3.61
N GLN A 109 -15.88 -5.28 2.86
CA GLN A 109 -15.51 -5.25 1.44
C GLN A 109 -13.99 -5.17 1.23
N ASN A 110 -13.26 -4.49 2.12
CA ASN A 110 -11.84 -4.19 1.96
C ASN A 110 -11.04 -4.49 3.24
N PRO A 111 -11.03 -5.75 3.72
CA PRO A 111 -10.49 -6.05 5.05
C PRO A 111 -8.98 -5.80 5.16
N LEU A 112 -8.23 -5.98 4.08
CA LEU A 112 -6.80 -5.69 4.07
C LEU A 112 -6.49 -4.19 4.11
N ASP A 113 -7.26 -3.37 3.39
CA ASP A 113 -7.10 -1.92 3.40
C ASP A 113 -7.52 -1.35 4.76
N TYR A 114 -8.61 -1.88 5.33
CA TYR A 114 -9.02 -1.57 6.70
C TYR A 114 -7.91 -1.94 7.70
N TYR A 115 -7.38 -3.17 7.65
CA TYR A 115 -6.26 -3.60 8.50
C TYR A 115 -5.05 -2.68 8.37
N THR A 116 -4.71 -2.29 7.13
CA THR A 116 -3.62 -1.35 6.85
C THR A 116 -3.85 0.00 7.52
N ARG A 117 -5.05 0.57 7.36
CA ARG A 117 -5.42 1.87 7.93
C ARG A 117 -5.35 1.87 9.44
N ILE A 118 -6.00 0.90 10.10
CA ILE A 118 -6.07 0.87 11.56
C ILE A 118 -4.68 0.61 12.16
N SER A 119 -3.88 -0.27 11.55
CA SER A 119 -2.57 -0.66 12.06
C SER A 119 -1.58 0.50 12.00
N ILE A 120 -1.48 1.14 10.83
CA ILE A 120 -0.57 2.28 10.64
C ILE A 120 -1.01 3.46 11.50
N THR A 121 -2.31 3.81 11.48
CA THR A 121 -2.84 4.93 12.28
C THR A 121 -2.59 4.72 13.78
N LYS A 122 -2.83 3.51 14.28
CA LYS A 122 -2.61 3.16 15.68
C LYS A 122 -1.14 3.35 16.09
N VAL A 123 -0.20 2.80 15.31
CA VAL A 123 1.23 2.94 15.60
C VAL A 123 1.67 4.40 15.62
N ILE A 124 1.19 5.22 14.67
CA ILE A 124 1.52 6.65 14.65
C ILE A 124 0.98 7.37 15.88
N LYS A 125 -0.28 7.13 16.27
CA LYS A 125 -0.86 7.71 17.48
C LYS A 125 -0.11 7.30 18.75
N GLU A 126 0.27 6.02 18.87
CA GLU A 126 1.04 5.51 20.01
C GLU A 126 2.42 6.16 20.10
N ILE A 127 3.11 6.35 18.98
CA ILE A 127 4.44 6.99 18.96
C ILE A 127 4.33 8.47 19.30
N ILE A 128 3.33 9.18 18.77
CA ILE A 128 3.07 10.58 19.13
C ILE A 128 2.85 10.73 20.63
N LEU A 129 2.05 9.85 21.23
CA LEU A 129 1.81 9.83 22.67
C LEU A 129 3.10 9.51 23.45
N LEU A 130 3.80 8.44 23.07
CA LEU A 130 5.03 7.98 23.72
C LEU A 130 6.14 9.04 23.72
N LYS A 131 6.22 9.84 22.66
CA LYS A 131 7.23 10.89 22.50
C LYS A 131 6.77 12.28 22.96
N ASN A 132 5.56 12.38 23.52
CA ASN A 132 4.96 13.64 23.96
C ASN A 132 4.93 14.70 22.83
N LEU A 133 4.54 14.27 21.63
CA LEU A 133 4.49 15.08 20.41
C LEU A 133 3.06 15.56 20.10
N ALA A 134 2.25 15.87 21.12
CA ALA A 134 0.82 16.13 20.97
C ALA A 134 0.47 17.29 20.01
N ASN A 135 1.38 18.26 19.83
CA ASN A 135 1.21 19.40 18.92
C ASN A 135 1.87 19.19 17.54
N LEU A 136 2.38 17.98 17.27
CA LEU A 136 3.02 17.69 16.00
C LEU A 136 1.98 17.53 14.90
N ASN A 137 2.10 18.35 13.85
CA ASN A 137 1.31 18.15 12.64
C ASN A 137 1.83 16.94 11.88
N TYR A 138 0.91 16.10 11.41
CA TYR A 138 1.22 14.99 10.52
C TYR A 138 0.08 14.72 9.55
N ASP A 139 0.40 14.08 8.43
CA ASP A 139 -0.54 13.64 7.41
C ASP A 139 -0.24 12.18 7.05
N ILE A 140 -1.29 11.37 6.92
CA ILE A 140 -1.19 10.01 6.40
C ILE A 140 -2.02 9.96 5.12
N ARG A 141 -1.42 9.41 4.06
CA ARG A 141 -2.09 9.12 2.79
C ARG A 141 -1.87 7.66 2.44
N TYR A 142 -2.93 6.95 2.12
CA TYR A 142 -2.93 5.53 1.79
C TYR A 142 -2.99 5.31 0.27
N THR A 143 -2.56 4.14 -0.20
CA THR A 143 -2.62 3.79 -1.62
C THR A 143 -4.03 3.73 -2.20
N PHE A 144 -5.04 3.57 -1.34
CA PHE A 144 -6.46 3.53 -1.70
C PHE A 144 -7.16 4.89 -1.49
N ASP A 145 -6.43 5.96 -1.15
CA ASP A 145 -7.02 7.30 -1.06
C ASP A 145 -7.17 7.90 -2.47
N LEU A 146 -8.41 7.97 -2.96
CA LEU A 146 -8.75 8.49 -4.30
C LEU A 146 -9.18 9.97 -4.30
N ASP A 147 -9.33 10.58 -3.13
CA ASP A 147 -9.62 12.01 -3.02
C ASP A 147 -8.47 12.84 -3.61
N LYS A 148 -8.78 13.84 -4.45
CA LYS A 148 -7.76 14.64 -5.15
C LYS A 148 -6.72 15.29 -4.23
N LYS A 149 -7.09 15.65 -3.00
CA LYS A 149 -6.19 16.29 -2.03
C LYS A 149 -5.30 15.27 -1.32
N LYS A 150 -5.72 14.01 -1.26
CA LYS A 150 -5.03 12.89 -0.61
C LYS A 150 -4.36 11.91 -1.57
N PHE A 151 -4.68 11.98 -2.86
CA PHE A 151 -4.12 11.09 -3.87
C PHE A 151 -2.60 11.25 -3.95
N VAL A 152 -1.92 10.11 -4.11
CA VAL A 152 -0.46 10.02 -4.25
C VAL A 152 -0.14 9.01 -5.35
N ALA A 153 0.67 9.43 -6.31
CA ALA A 153 1.25 8.53 -7.30
C ALA A 153 2.36 7.67 -6.67
N PHE A 154 1.98 6.59 -5.99
CA PHE A 154 2.88 5.77 -5.17
C PHE A 154 4.05 5.16 -5.95
N GLN A 155 3.87 4.86 -7.25
CA GLN A 155 4.97 4.33 -8.06
C GLN A 155 6.09 5.34 -8.25
N ILE A 156 5.71 6.59 -8.52
CA ILE A 156 6.62 7.73 -8.64
C ILE A 156 7.22 8.06 -7.27
N LEU A 157 6.42 8.00 -6.21
CA LEU A 157 6.89 8.24 -4.85
C LEU A 157 7.97 7.23 -4.43
N ALA A 158 7.74 5.93 -4.67
CA ALA A 158 8.70 4.89 -4.33
C ALA A 158 10.03 5.03 -5.08
N GLU A 159 10.01 5.41 -6.36
CA GLU A 159 11.22 5.71 -7.11
C GLU A 159 11.96 6.94 -6.56
N ASN A 160 11.21 8.02 -6.28
CA ASN A 160 11.80 9.25 -5.75
C ASN A 160 12.31 9.10 -4.32
N ALA A 161 11.71 8.24 -3.50
CA ALA A 161 12.24 7.89 -2.19
C ALA A 161 13.50 6.99 -2.27
N SER A 162 13.98 6.66 -3.48
CA SER A 162 15.03 5.66 -3.74
C SER A 162 14.71 4.32 -3.07
N PHE A 163 13.42 3.94 -3.06
CA PHE A 163 12.95 2.67 -2.52
C PHE A 163 12.94 1.58 -3.60
N ALA A 164 12.23 1.79 -4.71
CA ALA A 164 12.11 0.80 -5.77
C ALA A 164 12.03 1.45 -7.15
N TYR A 165 12.75 0.89 -8.13
CA TYR A 165 12.82 1.43 -9.49
C TYR A 165 11.44 1.30 -10.14
N TYR A 166 10.90 2.38 -10.71
CA TYR A 166 9.61 2.31 -11.39
C TYR A 166 9.83 1.94 -12.86
N ASN A 167 9.68 0.66 -13.20
CA ASN A 167 9.84 0.20 -14.57
C ASN A 167 8.64 0.67 -15.40
N ARG A 168 8.88 1.63 -16.30
CA ARG A 168 7.84 2.25 -17.14
C ARG A 168 7.30 1.35 -18.25
N ILE A 169 7.99 0.25 -18.57
CA ILE A 169 7.52 -0.73 -19.57
C ILE A 169 6.35 -1.52 -18.98
N CYS A 170 6.54 -2.07 -17.77
CA CYS A 170 5.55 -2.93 -17.13
C CYS A 170 4.70 -2.25 -16.05
N TYR A 171 4.95 -0.97 -15.79
CA TYR A 171 4.28 -0.17 -14.77
C TYR A 171 4.38 -0.76 -13.36
N LEU A 172 5.48 -1.43 -13.02
CA LEU A 172 5.73 -1.99 -11.70
C LEU A 172 6.91 -1.29 -11.02
N ASN A 173 6.82 -1.11 -9.70
CA ASN A 173 8.03 -0.86 -8.91
C ASN A 173 8.77 -2.18 -8.68
N VAL A 174 10.06 -2.20 -9.00
CA VAL A 174 10.94 -3.35 -8.83
C VAL A 174 12.02 -2.98 -7.79
N HIS A 175 11.94 -3.60 -6.63
CA HIS A 175 12.95 -3.47 -5.58
C HIS A 175 14.14 -4.38 -5.89
N LYS A 176 15.37 -3.89 -5.70
CA LYS A 176 16.60 -4.66 -5.99
C LYS A 176 16.76 -5.97 -5.20
N GLU A 177 16.04 -6.13 -4.09
CA GLU A 177 16.08 -7.33 -3.25
C GLU A 177 14.78 -8.12 -3.28
N PHE A 178 13.64 -7.43 -3.39
CA PHE A 178 12.31 -8.06 -3.25
C PHE A 178 11.63 -8.26 -4.61
N GLY A 179 12.27 -7.82 -5.70
CA GLY A 179 11.68 -7.76 -7.02
C GLY A 179 10.42 -6.88 -7.00
N PRO A 180 9.42 -7.19 -7.83
CA PRO A 180 8.12 -6.55 -7.79
C PRO A 180 7.24 -7.08 -6.64
N TRP A 181 7.70 -8.00 -5.79
CA TRP A 181 6.90 -8.63 -4.73
C TRP A 181 6.80 -7.76 -3.47
N ILE A 182 6.38 -6.52 -3.69
CA ILE A 182 6.15 -5.51 -2.66
C ILE A 182 4.73 -4.93 -2.80
N GLY A 183 4.14 -4.59 -1.66
CA GLY A 183 2.95 -3.77 -1.56
C GLY A 183 3.33 -2.40 -1.01
N LEU A 184 3.09 -1.33 -1.76
CA LEU A 184 3.11 0.03 -1.21
C LEU A 184 1.79 0.24 -0.46
N ARG A 185 1.80 0.95 0.68
CA ARG A 185 0.63 1.06 1.56
C ARG A 185 0.29 2.47 1.98
N ALA A 186 1.28 3.21 2.45
CA ALA A 186 1.06 4.56 2.95
C ALA A 186 2.30 5.43 2.80
N VAL A 187 2.09 6.73 2.83
CA VAL A 187 3.12 7.72 3.12
C VAL A 187 2.65 8.55 4.32
N ILE A 188 3.56 8.74 5.26
CA ILE A 188 3.32 9.48 6.50
C ILE A 188 4.26 10.68 6.50
N THR A 189 3.73 11.88 6.61
CA THR A 189 4.54 13.10 6.61
C THR A 189 4.39 13.81 7.94
N PHE A 190 5.50 14.21 8.56
CA PHE A 190 5.54 14.87 9.85
C PHE A 190 6.11 16.28 9.70
N ASP A 191 5.64 17.21 10.52
CA ASP A 191 6.24 18.54 10.66
C ASP A 191 7.54 18.48 11.48
N ILE A 192 8.51 17.74 10.95
CA ILE A 192 9.83 17.46 11.51
C ILE A 192 10.85 17.55 10.37
N GLU A 193 12.03 18.07 10.69
CA GLU A 193 13.16 18.07 9.75
C GLU A 193 13.53 16.64 9.34
N GLY A 194 13.48 16.36 8.04
CA GLY A 194 13.77 15.06 7.46
C GLY A 194 15.24 14.87 7.05
N PRO A 195 15.55 13.74 6.37
CA PRO A 195 16.86 13.54 5.76
C PRO A 195 17.17 14.60 4.69
N LEU A 196 18.43 14.98 4.52
CA LEU A 196 18.85 15.94 3.49
C LEU A 196 18.44 15.45 2.09
N ASN A 197 17.85 16.32 1.26
CA ASN A 197 17.55 16.01 -0.14
C ASN A 197 18.85 16.00 -0.97
N SER A 198 19.60 14.89 -0.91
CA SER A 198 20.88 14.74 -1.61
C SER A 198 20.94 13.42 -2.38
N LEU A 199 21.67 13.42 -3.49
CA LEU A 199 21.92 12.20 -4.28
C LEU A 199 22.73 11.14 -3.52
N GLN A 200 23.46 11.54 -2.48
CA GLN A 200 24.19 10.61 -1.62
C GLN A 200 23.24 9.74 -0.79
N LEU A 201 22.19 10.34 -0.22
CA LEU A 201 21.19 9.61 0.57
C LEU A 201 20.12 8.95 -0.32
N PHE A 202 19.88 9.55 -1.48
CA PHE A 202 18.86 9.13 -2.43
C PHE A 202 19.45 9.04 -3.84
N PRO A 203 20.23 7.99 -4.13
CA PRO A 203 20.78 7.79 -5.46
C PRO A 203 19.68 7.49 -6.47
N GLU A 204 19.96 7.77 -7.74
CA GLU A 204 19.10 7.32 -8.84
C GLU A 204 19.10 5.80 -8.90
N LEU A 205 17.90 5.24 -9.05
CA LEU A 205 17.72 3.80 -9.17
C LEU A 205 17.90 3.37 -10.63
N LYS A 206 18.55 2.22 -10.82
CA LYS A 206 18.67 1.57 -12.13
C LYS A 206 17.66 0.43 -12.22
N ASN A 207 17.25 0.10 -13.45
CA ASN A 207 16.47 -1.10 -13.71
C ASN A 207 17.25 -2.32 -13.18
N PRO A 208 16.71 -3.11 -12.23
CA PRO A 208 17.37 -4.31 -11.72
C PRO A 208 17.50 -5.42 -12.78
N PHE A 209 16.70 -5.39 -13.85
CA PHE A 209 16.68 -6.45 -14.87
C PHE A 209 16.42 -5.90 -16.28
N PRO A 210 17.37 -5.13 -16.85
CA PRO A 210 17.23 -4.58 -18.20
C PRO A 210 17.14 -5.66 -19.29
N GLU A 211 17.73 -6.84 -19.08
CA GLU A 211 17.66 -7.96 -20.02
C GLU A 211 16.23 -8.53 -20.16
N GLY A 212 15.35 -8.25 -19.20
CA GLY A 212 13.95 -8.64 -19.23
C GLY A 212 13.03 -7.71 -20.00
N ASP A 213 13.50 -6.53 -20.39
CA ASP A 213 12.64 -5.45 -20.90
C ASP A 213 11.88 -5.84 -22.18
N GLU A 214 12.51 -6.55 -23.12
CA GLU A 214 11.83 -7.05 -24.34
C GLU A 214 10.70 -8.05 -24.02
N ASN A 215 10.90 -8.90 -23.00
CA ASN A 215 9.89 -9.86 -22.57
C ASN A 215 8.75 -9.16 -21.83
N LEU A 216 9.05 -8.14 -21.02
CA LEU A 216 8.06 -7.31 -20.36
C LEU A 216 7.20 -6.55 -21.36
N GLU A 217 7.81 -5.96 -22.39
CA GLU A 217 7.09 -5.23 -23.42
C GLU A 217 6.13 -6.14 -24.19
N ARG A 218 6.60 -7.34 -24.58
CA ARG A 218 5.75 -8.35 -25.22
C ARG A 218 4.59 -8.78 -24.32
N LYS A 219 4.83 -8.96 -23.02
CA LYS A 219 3.79 -9.35 -22.06
C LYS A 219 2.77 -8.24 -21.83
N ILE A 220 3.21 -6.99 -21.81
CA ILE A 220 2.32 -5.82 -21.74
C ILE A 220 1.47 -5.68 -23.00
N GLN A 221 2.05 -5.93 -24.18
CA GLN A 221 1.28 -6.00 -25.43
C GLN A 221 0.28 -7.16 -25.44
N GLU A 222 0.60 -8.30 -24.81
CA GLU A 222 -0.34 -9.42 -24.65
C GLU A 222 -1.50 -9.06 -23.69
N ILE A 223 -1.23 -8.29 -22.65
CA ILE A 223 -2.24 -7.87 -21.66
C ILE A 223 -3.14 -6.76 -22.22
N TYR A 224 -2.56 -5.75 -22.87
CA TYR A 224 -3.27 -4.53 -23.28
C TYR A 224 -3.49 -4.40 -24.80
N GLY A 225 -2.97 -5.31 -25.61
CA GLY A 225 -3.02 -5.26 -27.07
C GLY A 225 -1.87 -4.47 -27.72
N THR A 226 -1.72 -4.60 -29.05
CA THR A 226 -0.72 -3.89 -29.85
C THR A 226 -1.28 -2.56 -30.38
N LYS A 227 -0.82 -1.43 -29.81
CA LYS A 227 -0.91 -0.04 -30.33
C LYS A 227 -2.30 0.64 -30.37
N ASP A 228 -2.46 1.61 -29.46
CA ASP A 228 -3.21 2.89 -29.52
C ASP A 228 -3.82 3.31 -28.16
N HIS A 229 -3.49 2.61 -27.07
CA HIS A 229 -3.76 3.13 -25.74
C HIS A 229 -2.72 4.18 -25.36
N ASN A 230 -3.07 5.43 -25.68
CA ASN A 230 -2.67 6.67 -25.02
C ASN A 230 -2.93 6.61 -23.50
N TYR A 231 -2.34 5.66 -22.78
CA TYR A 231 -2.39 5.64 -21.31
C TYR A 231 -1.76 6.93 -20.75
N HIS A 232 -0.75 7.48 -21.46
CA HIS A 232 -0.14 8.77 -21.14
C HIS A 232 -1.00 10.02 -21.42
N GLN A 233 -2.15 9.93 -22.10
CA GLN A 233 -3.09 11.07 -22.20
C GLN A 233 -4.32 10.96 -21.29
N GLN A 234 -4.58 9.80 -20.68
CA GLN A 234 -5.72 9.62 -19.78
C GLN A 234 -5.41 9.93 -18.30
N ASP A 235 -4.14 10.12 -17.92
CA ASP A 235 -3.80 10.64 -16.59
C ASP A 235 -4.29 12.09 -16.36
N ASN A 236 -4.73 12.80 -17.41
CA ASN A 236 -5.30 14.15 -17.33
C ASN A 236 -6.83 14.22 -17.54
N ARG A 237 -7.53 13.10 -17.73
CA ARG A 237 -9.01 13.09 -17.75
C ARG A 237 -9.48 12.11 -16.71
N MET A 238 -9.82 12.66 -15.55
CA MET A 238 -10.63 11.97 -14.56
C MET A 238 -11.79 11.25 -15.23
N ILE A 239 -11.92 9.99 -14.85
CA ILE A 239 -13.08 9.14 -15.04
C ILE A 239 -14.30 9.91 -14.53
N THR A 240 -15.14 10.37 -15.45
CA THR A 240 -16.51 10.85 -15.17
C THR A 240 -17.57 9.85 -15.64
N ASP A 241 -17.18 8.60 -15.94
CA ASP A 241 -18.11 7.55 -16.36
C ASP A 241 -18.09 6.41 -15.33
N GLU A 242 -19.02 6.45 -14.38
CA GLU A 242 -19.22 5.43 -13.33
C GLU A 242 -19.51 4.02 -13.91
N ASN A 243 -19.96 3.92 -15.17
CA ASN A 243 -20.34 2.64 -15.78
C ASN A 243 -19.20 1.85 -16.47
N LYS A 244 -17.98 2.42 -16.63
CA LYS A 244 -16.83 1.71 -17.24
C LYS A 244 -15.87 1.06 -16.23
N SER A 245 -16.02 1.41 -14.96
CA SER A 245 -15.21 0.90 -13.84
C SER A 245 -15.38 -0.62 -13.66
N ASP A 246 -16.64 -1.08 -13.70
CA ASP A 246 -16.98 -2.42 -13.24
C ASP A 246 -16.57 -3.50 -14.24
N THR A 247 -16.73 -3.25 -15.55
CA THR A 247 -16.33 -4.20 -16.61
C THR A 247 -14.82 -4.43 -16.65
N LYS A 248 -14.03 -3.38 -16.42
CA LYS A 248 -12.56 -3.48 -16.41
C LYS A 248 -12.04 -4.18 -15.14
N SER A 249 -12.72 -4.01 -14.01
CA SER A 249 -12.45 -4.74 -12.77
C SER A 249 -12.69 -6.24 -12.94
N GLU A 250 -13.77 -6.63 -13.61
CA GLU A 250 -14.10 -8.04 -13.90
C GLU A 250 -13.12 -8.68 -14.90
N GLU A 251 -12.74 -7.99 -15.98
CA GLU A 251 -11.73 -8.49 -16.93
C GLU A 251 -10.35 -8.70 -16.28
N ILE A 252 -9.94 -7.81 -15.37
CA ILE A 252 -8.69 -7.97 -14.59
C ILE A 252 -8.77 -9.19 -13.67
N LYS A 253 -9.95 -9.45 -13.06
CA LYS A 253 -10.19 -10.64 -12.24
C LYS A 253 -10.16 -11.94 -13.02
N GLU A 254 -10.40 -11.93 -14.34
CA GLU A 254 -10.29 -13.12 -15.18
C GLU A 254 -8.86 -13.35 -15.71
N GLN A 255 -8.06 -12.29 -15.87
CA GLN A 255 -6.72 -12.37 -16.47
C GLN A 255 -5.57 -12.11 -15.50
N TRP A 256 -5.81 -12.11 -14.19
CA TRP A 256 -4.79 -11.79 -13.18
C TRP A 256 -3.52 -12.63 -13.26
N HIS A 257 -3.62 -13.88 -13.71
CA HIS A 257 -2.47 -14.76 -13.96
C HIS A 257 -1.44 -14.14 -14.92
N LYS A 258 -1.88 -13.38 -15.93
CA LYS A 258 -0.96 -12.67 -16.84
C LYS A 258 -0.16 -11.59 -16.12
N PHE A 259 -0.77 -10.89 -15.17
CA PHE A 259 -0.07 -9.90 -14.33
C PHE A 259 0.88 -10.56 -13.33
N VAL A 260 0.59 -11.78 -12.89
CA VAL A 260 1.52 -12.59 -12.09
C VAL A 260 2.73 -12.99 -12.92
N GLU A 261 2.53 -13.48 -14.14
CA GLU A 261 3.61 -13.79 -15.07
C GLU A 261 4.47 -12.55 -15.38
N LEU A 262 3.84 -11.36 -15.52
CA LEU A 262 4.56 -10.10 -15.69
C LEU A 262 5.48 -9.80 -14.49
N ARG A 263 5.01 -10.03 -13.26
CA ARG A 263 5.84 -9.91 -12.04
C ARG A 263 6.96 -10.96 -12.01
N ASP A 264 6.69 -12.19 -12.42
CA ASP A 264 7.68 -13.25 -12.51
C ASP A 264 8.78 -12.90 -13.52
N ILE A 265 8.44 -12.36 -14.70
CA ILE A 265 9.41 -11.85 -15.69
C ILE A 265 10.24 -10.70 -15.08
N ALA A 266 9.61 -9.72 -14.44
CA ALA A 266 10.30 -8.61 -13.78
C ALA A 266 11.20 -9.05 -12.62
N SER A 267 11.03 -10.30 -12.14
CA SER A 267 11.87 -10.93 -11.11
C SER A 267 13.03 -11.74 -11.70
N GLY A 268 13.27 -11.71 -13.01
CA GLY A 268 14.23 -12.61 -13.67
C GLY A 268 15.70 -12.46 -13.22
N PHE A 269 16.03 -11.38 -12.52
CA PHE A 269 17.33 -11.17 -11.87
C PHE A 269 17.47 -11.85 -10.50
N MET A 270 16.35 -12.29 -9.91
CA MET A 270 16.33 -12.94 -8.60
C MET A 270 16.66 -14.42 -8.73
N ASP A 271 17.53 -14.92 -7.86
CA ASP A 271 17.73 -16.37 -7.74
C ASP A 271 16.52 -17.07 -7.11
N LYS A 272 16.55 -18.40 -7.12
CA LYS A 272 15.47 -19.23 -6.60
C LYS A 272 15.21 -18.99 -5.11
N GLU A 273 16.25 -18.76 -4.31
CA GLU A 273 16.13 -18.58 -2.85
C GLU A 273 15.43 -17.25 -2.54
N LEU A 274 15.86 -16.16 -3.18
CA LEU A 274 15.23 -14.85 -3.05
C LEU A 274 13.79 -14.88 -3.55
N LEU A 275 13.52 -15.56 -4.67
CA LEU A 275 12.17 -15.68 -5.20
C LEU A 275 11.28 -16.44 -4.22
N GLU A 276 11.71 -17.58 -3.68
CA GLU A 276 10.96 -18.31 -2.66
C GLU A 276 10.76 -17.47 -1.39
N LYS A 277 11.76 -16.66 -1.01
CA LYS A 277 11.68 -15.79 0.16
C LYS A 277 10.71 -14.62 0.00
N TYR A 278 10.57 -14.02 -1.17
CA TYR A 278 9.78 -12.78 -1.30
C TYR A 278 8.53 -12.90 -2.17
N ARG A 279 8.51 -13.81 -3.14
CA ARG A 279 7.31 -14.07 -3.95
C ARG A 279 6.14 -14.44 -3.04
N TYR A 280 5.00 -13.83 -3.31
CA TYR A 280 3.79 -14.09 -2.55
C TYR A 280 3.35 -15.54 -2.70
N SER A 281 2.75 -16.09 -1.64
CA SER A 281 2.14 -17.42 -1.70
C SER A 281 0.98 -17.45 -2.70
N LYS A 282 0.60 -18.62 -3.20
CA LYS A 282 -0.51 -18.76 -4.16
C LYS A 282 -1.78 -18.07 -3.65
N ASP A 283 -2.15 -18.35 -2.41
CA ASP A 283 -3.34 -17.79 -1.76
C ASP A 283 -3.26 -16.27 -1.61
N GLN A 284 -2.09 -15.76 -1.23
CA GLN A 284 -1.85 -14.32 -1.14
C GLN A 284 -1.99 -13.63 -2.50
N ILE A 285 -1.42 -14.23 -3.56
CA ILE A 285 -1.52 -13.69 -4.92
C ILE A 285 -2.99 -13.66 -5.36
N GLU A 286 -3.69 -14.78 -5.24
CA GLU A 286 -5.09 -14.88 -5.66
C GLU A 286 -5.94 -13.84 -4.93
N TYR A 287 -5.76 -13.68 -3.61
CA TYR A 287 -6.45 -12.65 -2.85
C TYR A 287 -6.13 -11.23 -3.33
N HIS A 288 -4.86 -10.88 -3.55
CA HIS A 288 -4.47 -9.52 -3.98
C HIS A 288 -5.04 -9.10 -5.34
N TYR A 289 -5.32 -10.05 -6.23
CA TYR A 289 -5.87 -9.74 -7.55
C TYR A 289 -7.40 -9.85 -7.61
N THR A 290 -8.00 -10.71 -6.79
CA THR A 290 -9.45 -10.98 -6.85
C THR A 290 -10.23 -10.25 -5.77
N ASN A 291 -9.59 -9.89 -4.66
CA ASN A 291 -10.21 -9.48 -3.40
C ASN A 291 -11.27 -10.50 -2.91
N ASN A 292 -11.09 -11.78 -3.22
CA ASN A 292 -12.06 -12.82 -2.91
C ASN A 292 -12.13 -13.07 -1.39
N ILE A 293 -13.23 -12.64 -0.77
CA ILE A 293 -13.48 -12.82 0.67
C ILE A 293 -13.74 -14.28 1.03
N GLU A 294 -14.38 -15.07 0.16
CA GLU A 294 -14.61 -16.50 0.41
C GLU A 294 -13.30 -17.28 0.47
N LEU A 295 -12.34 -16.95 -0.40
CA LEU A 295 -10.98 -17.47 -0.33
C LEU A 295 -10.36 -17.15 1.04
N LEU A 296 -10.46 -15.91 1.49
CA LEU A 296 -9.90 -15.46 2.76
C LEU A 296 -10.53 -16.23 3.95
N ASN A 297 -11.86 -16.39 3.95
CA ASN A 297 -12.59 -17.18 4.94
C ASN A 297 -12.10 -18.64 4.95
N ARG A 298 -11.98 -19.27 3.77
CA ARG A 298 -11.51 -20.65 3.63
C ARG A 298 -10.10 -20.85 4.19
N ILE A 299 -9.17 -19.95 3.89
CA ILE A 299 -7.79 -20.01 4.38
C ILE A 299 -7.76 -20.00 5.91
N VAL A 300 -8.49 -19.07 6.52
CA VAL A 300 -8.53 -18.91 7.97
C VAL A 300 -9.19 -20.08 8.68
N LEU A 301 -10.27 -20.63 8.11
CA LEU A 301 -10.96 -21.79 8.66
C LEU A 301 -10.10 -23.07 8.57
N ASN A 302 -9.36 -23.25 7.48
CA ASN A 302 -8.50 -24.42 7.30
C ASN A 302 -7.26 -24.42 8.19
N ASN A 303 -6.70 -23.24 8.51
CA ASN A 303 -5.51 -23.12 9.37
C ASN A 303 -5.78 -23.39 10.87
N LYS A 304 -7.02 -23.75 11.23
CA LYS A 304 -7.40 -24.14 12.60
C LYS A 304 -7.46 -25.65 12.83
N ASN A 305 -7.45 -26.46 11.77
CA ASN A 305 -7.48 -27.93 11.85
C ASN A 305 -6.07 -28.50 11.72
#